data_AF-A0A7W1QKY5-F1
#
_entry.id   AF-A0A7W1QKY5-F1
#
_cell.length_a   1.000
_cell.length_b   1.000
_cell.length_c   1.000
_cell.angle_alpha   90.00
_cell.angle_beta   90.00
_cell.angle_gamma   90.00
#
_symmetry.space_group_name_H-M   'P 1'
#
loop_
_entity.id
_entity.type
_entity.pdbx_description
1 polymer ?
#
loop_
_entity_poly.entity_id
_entity_poly.type
_entity_poly.pdbx_seq_one_letter_code
_entity_poly.pdbx_strand_id
1 'polypeptide(L)'
;MSTELSARHQTWSDTLPVAQSGTQPSSVRRDLLFLAIALAFVLVCRLLLYVWMPERISDFDLLYDAAARLVHGENPYPTGTQRFPYPLPAVLLAVPFTRIPLELARPIFDVLIGWAFVYGLWKYRGPYALLAVVSGAYLFAMTRGQTTPLMVAASLIPALGFLLAVRPNTGAALWIARPSLAALLGAGLFLGLSLAVRPSWPWDWWLALPLDNTGLMPPVLRPFGVVLLLAALRWRTPEGRLILAIAFIPQTALPYELVALALIPANRLEMAVYVVGSWIAVAVAEQLHLGQGTAEWNATGWPVTLGVVYLPMLYLVIRRQGSSKSRKSEPGFDKDRRRPNRLADQELKVDITPNGAGFMAKVTHLPTGQSVTEIDQTRRLAVRKAHDKLAGILAERLRPPEKGRTELK
;
A
#
# COMPACT_ATOMS: atom_id res chain seq x y z
N MET A 1 4.96 84.82 -1.41
CA MET A 1 6.20 84.07 -1.74
C MET A 1 6.56 83.19 -0.54
N SER A 2 7.63 82.42 -0.66
CA SER A 2 8.44 81.78 0.39
C SER A 2 8.53 82.58 1.72
N THR A 3 8.71 81.99 2.90
CA THR A 3 8.79 80.55 3.26
C THR A 3 8.18 80.34 4.69
N GLU A 4 8.57 79.51 5.68
CA GLU A 4 9.73 78.62 5.93
C GLU A 4 9.41 77.45 6.90
N LEU A 5 10.44 76.73 7.35
CA LEU A 5 10.42 75.61 8.31
C LEU A 5 10.06 76.03 9.74
N SER A 6 9.46 75.11 10.52
CA SER A 6 10.14 74.49 11.67
C SER A 6 9.35 73.31 12.25
N ALA A 7 10.05 72.30 12.77
CA ALA A 7 9.49 71.04 13.26
C ALA A 7 9.10 71.07 14.74
N ARG A 8 8.26 70.11 15.17
CA ARG A 8 8.42 69.47 16.49
C ARG A 8 7.99 68.00 16.48
N HIS A 9 8.68 67.22 17.30
CA HIS A 9 8.62 65.75 17.32
C HIS A 9 7.25 65.19 17.71
N GLN A 10 6.90 64.05 17.12
CA GLN A 10 6.03 63.06 17.76
C GLN A 10 6.68 61.69 17.63
N THR A 11 7.22 61.18 18.73
CA THR A 11 7.96 59.90 18.79
C THR A 11 6.99 58.72 18.76
N TRP A 12 6.90 58.04 17.62
CA TRP A 12 6.18 56.76 17.50
C TRP A 12 7.07 55.64 18.04
N SER A 13 6.81 55.22 19.28
CA SER A 13 7.50 54.12 19.95
C SER A 13 7.08 52.75 19.41
N ASP A 14 8.04 51.84 19.27
CA ASP A 14 7.89 50.51 18.69
C ASP A 14 6.80 49.63 19.33
N THR A 15 5.82 49.20 18.53
CA THR A 15 5.11 47.92 18.73
C THR A 15 4.86 47.24 17.38
N LEU A 16 5.91 46.67 16.78
CA LEU A 16 5.74 45.77 15.63
C LEU A 16 4.92 44.53 16.06
N PRO A 17 3.81 44.19 15.36
CA PRO A 17 3.07 42.97 15.67
C PRO A 17 3.93 41.76 15.29
N VAL A 18 4.45 41.06 16.30
CA VAL A 18 5.26 39.84 16.12
C VAL A 18 4.41 38.80 15.40
N ALA A 19 4.73 38.56 14.13
CA ALA A 19 4.03 37.60 13.30
C ALA A 19 4.22 36.18 13.89
N GLN A 20 3.17 35.64 14.51
CA GLN A 20 3.20 34.31 15.11
C GLN A 20 3.54 33.28 14.03
N SER A 21 4.74 32.72 14.09
CA SER A 21 5.23 31.69 13.18
C SER A 21 4.33 30.47 13.28
N GLY A 22 3.45 30.27 12.29
CA GLY A 22 2.34 29.33 12.35
C GLY A 22 2.78 27.87 12.51
N THR A 23 2.90 27.41 13.75
CA THR A 23 3.31 26.04 14.07
C THR A 23 2.28 25.03 13.54
N GLN A 24 2.69 24.17 12.61
CA GLN A 24 1.95 22.95 12.25
C GLN A 24 2.74 21.65 12.56
N PRO A 25 2.94 21.27 13.85
CA PRO A 25 3.61 20.01 14.21
C PRO A 25 2.63 18.91 14.66
N SER A 26 1.34 19.23 14.80
CA SER A 26 0.37 18.44 15.58
C SER A 26 -0.23 17.24 14.83
N SER A 27 -0.33 17.30 13.50
CA SER A 27 -0.79 16.17 12.67
C SER A 27 0.31 15.10 12.54
N VAL A 28 1.50 15.49 12.07
CA VAL A 28 2.62 14.58 11.82
C VAL A 28 3.01 13.78 13.07
N ARG A 29 3.03 14.43 14.25
CA ARG A 29 3.29 13.72 15.53
C ARG A 29 2.22 12.68 15.87
N ARG A 30 0.94 12.91 15.54
CA ARG A 30 -0.14 11.93 15.76
C ARG A 30 -0.05 10.75 14.80
N ASP A 31 0.26 11.00 13.53
CA ASP A 31 0.37 9.94 12.52
C ASP A 31 1.57 9.02 12.79
N LEU A 32 2.67 9.56 13.33
CA LEU A 32 3.81 8.76 13.81
C LEU A 32 3.48 7.96 15.09
N LEU A 33 2.66 8.50 15.99
CA LEU A 33 2.20 7.76 17.17
C LEU A 33 1.34 6.55 16.78
N PHE A 34 0.42 6.70 15.83
CA PHE A 34 -0.36 5.57 15.32
C PHE A 34 0.52 4.50 14.64
N LEU A 35 1.55 4.91 13.90
CA LEU A 35 2.54 3.99 13.33
C LEU A 35 3.29 3.22 14.43
N ALA A 36 3.82 3.91 15.44
CA ALA A 36 4.57 3.30 16.53
C ALA A 36 3.71 2.30 17.32
N ILE A 37 2.45 2.65 17.62
CA ILE A 37 1.50 1.75 18.29
C ILE A 37 1.23 0.50 17.43
N ALA A 38 1.06 0.64 16.12
CA ALA A 38 0.84 -0.51 15.23
C ALA A 38 2.07 -1.43 15.10
N LEU A 39 3.28 -0.85 15.01
CA LEU A 39 4.54 -1.63 14.99
C LEU A 39 4.77 -2.37 16.32
N ALA A 40 4.48 -1.73 17.46
CA ALA A 40 4.55 -2.32 18.79
C ALA A 40 3.50 -3.43 18.98
N PHE A 41 2.26 -3.23 18.50
CA PHE A 41 1.21 -4.24 18.53
C PHE A 41 1.63 -5.51 17.76
N VAL A 42 2.21 -5.37 16.56
CA VAL A 42 2.75 -6.51 15.80
C VAL A 42 3.79 -7.29 16.59
N LEU A 43 4.74 -6.58 17.23
CA LEU A 43 5.78 -7.20 18.05
C LEU A 43 5.19 -7.91 19.27
N VAL A 44 4.31 -7.26 20.03
CA VAL A 44 3.67 -7.83 21.23
C VAL A 44 2.82 -9.05 20.88
N CYS A 45 2.01 -8.99 19.82
CA CYS A 45 1.22 -10.15 19.37
C CYS A 45 2.12 -11.32 18.95
N ARG A 46 3.25 -11.08 18.27
CA ARG A 46 4.16 -12.17 17.91
C ARG A 46 4.88 -12.77 19.13
N LEU A 47 5.30 -11.95 20.09
CA LEU A 47 5.91 -12.43 21.34
C LEU A 47 4.91 -13.27 22.15
N LEU A 48 3.65 -12.81 22.27
CA LEU A 48 2.59 -13.58 22.94
C LEU A 48 2.30 -14.91 22.22
N LEU A 49 2.19 -14.91 20.89
CA LEU A 49 2.00 -16.15 20.11
C LEU A 49 3.15 -17.14 20.30
N TYR A 50 4.40 -16.66 20.37
CA TYR A 50 5.56 -17.52 20.59
C TYR A 50 5.56 -18.14 22.00
N VAL A 51 5.19 -17.37 23.03
CA VAL A 51 5.08 -17.87 24.42
C VAL A 51 3.91 -18.84 24.59
N TRP A 52 2.78 -18.60 23.90
CA TRP A 52 1.56 -19.42 24.04
C TRP A 52 1.55 -20.65 23.13
N MET A 53 2.33 -20.67 22.04
CA MET A 53 2.34 -21.72 21.03
C MET A 53 3.75 -21.99 20.48
N PRO A 54 4.73 -22.41 21.32
CA PRO A 54 6.12 -22.59 20.90
C PRO A 54 6.29 -23.71 19.85
N GLU A 55 5.63 -24.86 20.05
CA GLU A 55 5.67 -26.04 19.16
C GLU A 55 4.87 -25.88 17.86
N ARG A 56 4.50 -24.65 17.49
CA ARG A 56 3.63 -24.38 16.36
C ARG A 56 4.39 -24.46 15.04
N ILE A 57 3.98 -25.43 14.22
CA ILE A 57 4.32 -25.46 12.78
C ILE A 57 3.52 -24.37 12.05
N SER A 58 4.21 -23.64 11.17
CA SER A 58 3.70 -22.56 10.34
C SER A 58 4.17 -22.72 8.89
N ASP A 59 3.59 -21.97 7.97
CA ASP A 59 4.02 -22.00 6.56
C ASP A 59 5.46 -21.51 6.37
N PHE A 60 5.99 -20.70 7.30
CA PHE A 60 7.39 -20.28 7.28
C PHE A 60 8.36 -21.44 7.56
N ASP A 61 7.99 -22.43 8.38
CA ASP A 61 8.84 -23.59 8.67
C ASP A 61 9.13 -24.40 7.41
N LEU A 62 8.09 -24.60 6.57
CA LEU A 62 8.25 -25.23 5.26
C LEU A 62 9.23 -24.46 4.37
N LEU A 63 9.13 -23.13 4.35
CA LEU A 63 10.05 -22.28 3.58
C LEU A 63 11.48 -22.33 4.15
N TYR A 64 11.64 -22.36 5.47
CA TYR A 64 12.92 -22.45 6.16
C TYR A 64 13.62 -23.79 5.88
N ASP A 65 12.92 -24.92 6.03
CA ASP A 65 13.49 -26.25 5.80
C ASP A 65 13.88 -26.43 4.33
N ALA A 66 13.04 -25.99 3.39
CA ALA A 66 13.37 -25.99 1.97
C ALA A 66 14.56 -25.07 1.66
N ALA A 67 14.69 -23.92 2.34
CA ALA A 67 15.81 -23.01 2.16
C ALA A 67 17.11 -23.58 2.75
N ALA A 68 17.04 -24.27 3.89
CA ALA A 68 18.18 -24.96 4.49
C ALA A 68 18.68 -26.07 3.57
N ARG A 69 17.79 -26.89 3.00
CA ARG A 69 18.11 -27.89 1.96
C ARG A 69 18.80 -27.25 0.75
N LEU A 70 18.23 -26.17 0.21
CA LEU A 70 18.78 -25.45 -0.93
C LEU A 70 20.20 -24.89 -0.66
N VAL A 71 20.47 -24.39 0.55
CA VAL A 71 21.79 -23.90 0.97
C VAL A 71 22.82 -25.03 1.07
N HIS A 72 22.41 -26.26 1.40
CA HIS A 72 23.27 -27.44 1.38
C HIS A 72 23.39 -28.10 -0.01
N GLY A 73 22.79 -27.50 -1.05
CA GLY A 73 22.81 -28.02 -2.43
C GLY A 73 21.80 -29.14 -2.71
N GLU A 74 20.94 -29.47 -1.75
CA GLU A 74 19.88 -30.48 -1.92
C GLU A 74 18.73 -29.99 -2.82
N ASN A 75 17.75 -30.86 -3.05
CA ASN A 75 16.46 -30.44 -3.60
C ASN A 75 15.59 -29.81 -2.49
N PRO A 76 15.17 -28.53 -2.60
CA PRO A 76 14.17 -27.95 -1.72
C PRO A 76 12.80 -28.67 -1.81
N TYR A 77 12.58 -29.47 -2.85
CA TYR A 77 11.37 -30.25 -3.09
C TYR A 77 11.63 -31.75 -2.87
N PRO A 78 11.48 -32.27 -1.63
CA PRO A 78 11.64 -33.70 -1.37
C PRO A 78 10.52 -34.52 -2.04
N THR A 79 10.92 -35.33 -3.01
CA THR A 79 10.04 -36.23 -3.77
C THR A 79 9.25 -37.17 -2.86
N GLY A 80 7.95 -37.33 -3.12
CA GLY A 80 7.07 -38.21 -2.34
C GLY A 80 6.42 -37.54 -1.12
N THR A 81 6.74 -36.28 -0.80
CA THR A 81 6.06 -35.55 0.30
C THR A 81 4.70 -34.96 -0.11
N GLN A 82 4.55 -34.51 -1.36
CA GLN A 82 3.29 -34.01 -1.96
C GLN A 82 2.50 -33.03 -1.06
N ARG A 83 3.23 -32.11 -0.42
CA ARG A 83 2.71 -31.19 0.61
C ARG A 83 3.27 -29.77 0.49
N PHE A 84 3.95 -29.44 -0.62
CA PHE A 84 4.74 -28.20 -0.72
C PHE A 84 4.16 -27.22 -1.77
N PRO A 85 3.24 -26.32 -1.38
CA PRO A 85 2.56 -25.42 -2.32
C PRO A 85 3.42 -24.23 -2.80
N TYR A 86 4.68 -24.12 -2.37
CA TYR A 86 5.47 -22.89 -2.51
C TYR A 86 6.53 -22.94 -3.64
N PRO A 87 6.52 -21.99 -4.60
CA PRO A 87 7.51 -21.93 -5.68
C PRO A 87 8.86 -21.40 -5.18
N LEU A 88 9.94 -21.58 -5.93
CA LEU A 88 11.30 -21.28 -5.44
C LEU A 88 11.54 -19.82 -5.01
N PRO A 89 10.92 -18.78 -5.63
CA PRO A 89 10.97 -17.41 -5.09
C PRO A 89 10.49 -17.27 -3.63
N ALA A 90 9.62 -18.16 -3.14
CA ALA A 90 9.23 -18.20 -1.73
C ALA A 90 10.31 -18.82 -0.84
N VAL A 91 10.96 -19.88 -1.31
CA VAL A 91 12.09 -20.52 -0.61
C VAL A 91 13.26 -19.54 -0.48
N LEU A 92 13.56 -18.79 -1.55
CA LEU A 92 14.59 -17.74 -1.56
C LEU A 92 14.32 -16.60 -0.56
N LEU A 93 13.07 -16.37 -0.17
CA LEU A 93 12.73 -15.39 0.87
C LEU A 93 13.19 -15.85 2.27
N ALA A 94 13.25 -17.16 2.52
CA ALA A 94 13.67 -17.75 3.80
C ALA A 94 15.19 -17.98 3.89
N VAL A 95 15.92 -18.08 2.76
CA VAL A 95 17.39 -18.27 2.72
C VAL A 95 18.19 -17.32 3.64
N PRO A 96 17.87 -16.02 3.80
CA PRO A 96 18.59 -15.16 4.73
C PRO A 96 18.52 -15.60 6.20
N PHE A 97 17.44 -16.29 6.57
CA PHE A 97 17.13 -16.72 7.94
C PHE A 97 17.77 -18.06 8.32
N THR A 98 18.20 -18.88 7.37
CA THR A 98 18.87 -20.19 7.64
C THR A 98 20.23 -20.06 8.33
N ARG A 99 20.69 -18.82 8.58
CA ARG A 99 21.90 -18.51 9.35
C ARG A 99 21.67 -18.37 10.86
N ILE A 100 20.42 -18.45 11.32
CA ILE A 100 20.04 -18.39 12.73
C ILE A 100 19.08 -19.53 13.08
N PRO A 101 19.03 -19.99 14.34
CA PRO A 101 18.11 -21.05 14.76
C PRO A 101 16.64 -20.74 14.42
N LEU A 102 15.86 -21.77 14.11
CA LEU A 102 14.47 -21.65 13.65
C LEU A 102 13.57 -20.93 14.67
N GLU A 103 13.86 -21.12 15.95
CA GLU A 103 13.25 -20.50 17.13
C GLU A 103 13.37 -18.97 17.09
N LEU A 104 14.45 -18.43 16.51
CA LEU A 104 14.67 -17.00 16.31
C LEU A 104 14.24 -16.54 14.92
N ALA A 105 14.39 -17.40 13.90
CA ALA A 105 13.92 -17.12 12.54
C ALA A 105 12.41 -16.85 12.51
N ARG A 106 11.60 -17.72 13.15
CA ARG A 106 10.13 -17.63 13.27
C ARG A 106 9.65 -16.24 13.73
N PRO A 107 10.04 -15.68 14.88
CA PRO A 107 9.57 -14.37 15.33
C PRO A 107 10.12 -13.22 14.50
N ILE A 108 11.39 -13.26 14.05
CA ILE A 108 11.98 -12.17 13.26
C ILE A 108 11.29 -12.06 11.89
N PHE A 109 11.02 -13.18 11.21
CA PHE A 109 10.32 -13.21 9.91
C PHE A 109 8.93 -12.57 9.99
N ASP A 110 8.08 -13.03 10.92
CA ASP A 110 6.70 -12.54 11.03
C ASP A 110 6.62 -11.09 11.54
N VAL A 111 7.57 -10.64 12.37
CA VAL A 111 7.68 -9.21 12.74
C VAL A 111 8.06 -8.35 11.52
N LEU A 112 9.03 -8.79 10.70
CA LEU A 112 9.42 -8.06 9.49
C LEU A 112 8.28 -7.99 8.45
N ILE A 113 7.54 -9.09 8.24
CA ILE A 113 6.35 -9.12 7.39
C ILE A 113 5.25 -8.18 7.93
N GLY A 114 4.98 -8.24 9.24
CA GLY A 114 4.00 -7.38 9.88
C GLY A 114 4.37 -5.90 9.83
N TRP A 115 5.65 -5.56 10.03
CA TRP A 115 6.14 -4.19 9.91
C TRP A 115 6.11 -3.66 8.48
N ALA A 116 6.41 -4.50 7.47
CA ALA A 116 6.25 -4.12 6.06
C ALA A 116 4.78 -3.83 5.70
N PHE A 117 3.84 -4.65 6.20
CA PHE A 117 2.40 -4.45 6.06
C PHE A 117 1.91 -3.16 6.75
N VAL A 118 2.29 -2.96 8.01
CA VAL A 118 2.01 -1.74 8.81
C VAL A 118 2.53 -0.49 8.09
N TYR A 119 3.79 -0.48 7.66
CA TYR A 119 4.40 0.64 6.95
C TYR A 119 3.71 0.92 5.62
N GLY A 120 3.40 -0.12 4.83
CA GLY A 120 2.68 0.02 3.57
C GLY A 120 1.30 0.65 3.75
N LEU A 121 0.51 0.17 4.71
CA LEU A 121 -0.81 0.72 5.01
C LEU A 121 -0.73 2.16 5.53
N TRP A 122 0.16 2.45 6.49
CA TRP A 122 0.37 3.81 6.99
C TRP A 122 0.78 4.78 5.88
N LYS A 123 1.79 4.42 5.07
CA LYS A 123 2.38 5.30 4.06
C LYS A 123 1.48 5.56 2.85
N TYR A 124 0.67 4.58 2.44
CA TYR A 124 -0.10 4.63 1.18
C TYR A 124 -1.64 4.60 1.35
N ARG A 125 -2.15 4.32 2.56
CA ARG A 125 -3.60 4.41 2.89
C ARG A 125 -3.88 5.35 4.06
N GLY A 126 -2.92 5.60 4.95
CA GLY A 126 -3.05 6.51 6.09
C GLY A 126 -3.55 5.83 7.37
N PRO A 127 -3.61 6.55 8.51
CA PRO A 127 -3.79 5.94 9.84
C PRO A 127 -5.05 5.10 10.02
N TYR A 128 -6.15 5.37 9.29
CA TYR A 128 -7.37 4.55 9.40
C TYR A 128 -7.16 3.10 8.94
N ALA A 129 -6.19 2.85 8.06
CA ALA A 129 -5.92 1.53 7.53
C ALA A 129 -5.15 0.63 8.52
N LEU A 130 -4.51 1.20 9.53
CA LEU A 130 -3.83 0.44 10.59
C LEU A 130 -4.80 -0.39 11.45
N LEU A 131 -6.11 -0.12 11.39
CA LEU A 131 -7.13 -1.01 11.94
C LEU A 131 -7.13 -2.40 11.27
N ALA A 132 -6.59 -2.57 10.06
CA ALA A 132 -6.42 -3.89 9.45
C ALA A 132 -5.43 -4.79 10.22
N VAL A 133 -4.56 -4.21 11.06
CA VAL A 133 -3.62 -4.97 11.91
C VAL A 133 -4.34 -5.66 13.08
N VAL A 134 -5.52 -5.16 13.48
CA VAL A 134 -6.42 -5.84 14.44
C VAL A 134 -7.54 -6.63 13.76
N SER A 135 -7.43 -6.90 12.45
CA SER A 135 -8.37 -7.75 11.72
C SER A 135 -8.09 -9.23 12.00
N GLY A 136 -9.15 -10.05 12.06
CA GLY A 136 -9.03 -11.50 12.15
C GLY A 136 -8.22 -12.06 10.99
N ALA A 137 -8.40 -11.54 9.77
CA ALA A 137 -7.62 -11.95 8.59
C ALA A 137 -6.10 -11.80 8.78
N TYR A 138 -5.66 -10.64 9.27
CA TYR A 138 -4.23 -10.38 9.51
C TYR A 138 -3.68 -11.20 10.68
N LEU A 139 -4.41 -11.29 11.79
CA LEU A 139 -3.95 -12.05 12.95
C LEU A 139 -3.91 -13.54 12.65
N PHE A 140 -4.90 -14.09 11.94
CA PHE A 140 -4.88 -15.47 11.44
C PHE A 140 -3.69 -15.70 10.49
N ALA A 141 -3.41 -14.77 9.56
CA ALA A 141 -2.22 -14.83 8.71
C ALA A 141 -0.91 -14.83 9.51
N MET A 142 -0.75 -13.94 10.50
CA MET A 142 0.40 -13.93 11.43
C MET A 142 0.52 -15.25 12.19
N THR A 143 -0.59 -15.80 12.70
CA THR A 143 -0.52 -17.07 13.44
C THR A 143 -0.05 -18.21 12.53
N ARG A 144 -0.47 -18.23 11.26
CA ARG A 144 -0.14 -19.29 10.30
C ARG A 144 1.20 -19.04 9.57
N GLY A 145 1.96 -17.98 9.89
CA GLY A 145 3.24 -17.64 9.24
C GLY A 145 3.09 -17.26 7.76
N GLN A 146 1.95 -16.70 7.37
CA GLN A 146 1.54 -16.54 5.97
C GLN A 146 2.15 -15.28 5.35
N THR A 147 2.64 -15.41 4.11
CA THR A 147 3.26 -14.31 3.34
C THR A 147 2.28 -13.28 2.77
N THR A 148 0.97 -13.49 2.89
CA THR A 148 -0.07 -12.60 2.34
C THR A 148 0.03 -11.12 2.78
N PRO A 149 0.35 -10.76 4.03
CA PRO A 149 0.56 -9.37 4.43
C PRO A 149 1.77 -8.72 3.72
N LEU A 150 2.84 -9.50 3.45
CA LEU A 150 4.00 -9.04 2.68
C LEU A 150 3.62 -8.79 1.21
N MET A 151 2.73 -9.60 0.63
CA MET A 151 2.22 -9.36 -0.73
C MET A 151 1.42 -8.05 -0.79
N VAL A 152 0.61 -7.78 0.23
CA VAL A 152 -0.12 -6.50 0.34
C VAL A 152 0.86 -5.32 0.48
N ALA A 153 1.94 -5.46 1.25
CA ALA A 153 3.01 -4.46 1.33
C ALA A 153 3.69 -4.23 -0.04
N ALA A 154 4.05 -5.30 -0.76
CA ALA A 154 4.61 -5.25 -2.11
C ALA A 154 3.67 -4.61 -3.14
N SER A 155 2.35 -4.73 -2.96
CA SER A 155 1.33 -4.06 -3.79
C SER A 155 1.18 -2.56 -3.55
N LEU A 156 1.89 -2.01 -2.54
CA LEU A 156 1.85 -0.60 -2.14
C LEU A 156 3.23 0.07 -2.27
N ILE A 157 4.30 -0.66 -1.94
CA ILE A 157 5.69 -0.16 -1.90
C ILE A 157 6.42 -0.62 -3.17
N PRO A 158 6.71 0.26 -4.16
CA PRO A 158 7.26 -0.17 -5.45
C PRO A 158 8.59 -0.92 -5.35
N ALA A 159 9.46 -0.55 -4.39
CA ALA A 159 10.74 -1.21 -4.13
C ALA A 159 10.60 -2.67 -3.65
N LEU A 160 9.43 -3.06 -3.11
CA LEU A 160 9.12 -4.43 -2.71
C LEU A 160 8.37 -5.22 -3.79
N GLY A 161 8.09 -4.62 -4.95
CA GLY A 161 7.24 -5.21 -5.99
C GLY A 161 7.76 -6.55 -6.55
N PHE A 162 9.05 -6.84 -6.42
CA PHE A 162 9.65 -8.13 -6.78
C PHE A 162 9.12 -9.29 -5.93
N LEU A 163 8.72 -9.03 -4.68
CA LEU A 163 8.20 -10.03 -3.76
C LEU A 163 6.84 -10.60 -4.19
N LEU A 164 6.13 -9.99 -5.15
CA LEU A 164 4.87 -10.54 -5.68
C LEU A 164 5.05 -11.94 -6.33
N ALA A 165 6.28 -12.33 -6.69
CA ALA A 165 6.60 -13.68 -7.17
C ALA A 165 6.61 -14.76 -6.05
N VAL A 166 6.69 -14.38 -4.76
CA VAL A 166 6.69 -15.31 -3.61
C VAL A 166 5.39 -16.11 -3.51
N ARG A 167 4.25 -15.47 -3.82
CA ARG A 167 2.92 -16.07 -3.74
C ARG A 167 2.14 -15.72 -4.99
N PRO A 168 2.37 -16.43 -6.13
CA PRO A 168 2.01 -15.93 -7.45
C PRO A 168 0.50 -15.73 -7.65
N ASN A 169 -0.35 -16.50 -6.97
CA ASN A 169 -1.80 -16.32 -7.01
C ASN A 169 -2.24 -14.99 -6.35
N THR A 170 -1.92 -14.78 -5.06
CA THR A 170 -2.21 -13.52 -4.38
C THR A 170 -1.47 -12.33 -5.03
N GLY A 171 -0.22 -12.53 -5.45
CA GLY A 171 0.61 -11.53 -6.10
C GLY A 171 0.05 -11.06 -7.45
N ALA A 172 -0.43 -11.99 -8.30
CA ALA A 172 -1.11 -11.66 -9.54
C ALA A 172 -2.41 -10.87 -9.28
N ALA A 173 -3.22 -11.26 -8.29
CA ALA A 173 -4.44 -10.53 -7.94
C ALA A 173 -4.15 -9.07 -7.54
N LEU A 174 -3.09 -8.87 -6.75
CA LEU A 174 -2.63 -7.56 -6.30
C LEU A 174 -1.98 -6.72 -7.41
N TRP A 175 -1.27 -7.35 -8.35
CA TRP A 175 -0.74 -6.67 -9.54
C TRP A 175 -1.86 -6.28 -10.52
N ILE A 176 -2.86 -7.14 -10.76
CA ILE A 176 -4.04 -6.79 -11.57
C ILE A 176 -4.80 -5.62 -10.92
N ALA A 177 -4.91 -5.60 -9.59
CA ALA A 177 -5.45 -4.48 -8.84
C ALA A 177 -4.65 -3.18 -9.06
N ARG A 178 -3.32 -3.23 -9.01
CA ARG A 178 -2.40 -2.08 -9.16
C ARG A 178 -1.21 -2.41 -10.09
N PRO A 179 -1.41 -2.36 -11.42
CA PRO A 179 -0.38 -2.75 -12.36
C PRO A 179 0.76 -1.74 -12.31
N SER A 180 1.95 -2.24 -12.04
CA SER A 180 3.20 -1.48 -11.98
C SER A 180 4.24 -2.20 -12.83
N LEU A 181 4.88 -1.46 -13.74
CA LEU A 181 5.96 -1.99 -14.57
C LEU A 181 7.20 -2.32 -13.72
N ALA A 182 7.50 -1.49 -12.71
CA ALA A 182 8.59 -1.78 -11.77
C ALA A 182 8.36 -3.07 -10.96
N ALA A 183 7.10 -3.32 -10.55
CA ALA A 183 6.76 -4.57 -9.87
C ALA A 183 6.80 -5.78 -10.83
N LEU A 184 6.33 -5.63 -12.08
CA LEU A 184 6.40 -6.69 -13.09
C LEU A 184 7.85 -7.06 -13.44
N LEU A 185 8.71 -6.06 -13.69
CA LEU A 185 10.12 -6.26 -13.98
C LEU A 185 10.87 -6.83 -12.77
N GLY A 186 10.58 -6.35 -11.56
CA GLY A 186 11.16 -6.89 -10.33
C GLY A 186 10.77 -8.36 -10.10
N ALA A 187 9.50 -8.70 -10.27
CA ALA A 187 9.00 -10.07 -10.10
C ALA A 187 9.54 -11.00 -11.19
N GLY A 188 9.61 -10.55 -12.44
CA GLY A 188 10.24 -11.28 -13.55
C GLY A 188 11.74 -11.51 -13.35
N LEU A 189 12.47 -10.50 -12.84
CA LEU A 189 13.88 -10.63 -12.47
C LEU A 189 14.08 -11.62 -11.32
N PHE A 190 13.26 -11.56 -10.27
CA PHE A 190 13.36 -12.49 -9.14
C PHE A 190 13.00 -13.94 -9.54
N LEU A 191 12.03 -14.11 -10.45
CA LEU A 191 11.71 -15.40 -11.07
C LEU A 191 12.89 -15.92 -11.93
N GLY A 192 13.51 -15.05 -12.74
CA GLY A 192 14.70 -15.38 -13.52
C GLY A 192 15.91 -15.75 -12.65
N LEU A 193 16.12 -15.05 -11.54
CA LEU A 193 17.13 -15.41 -10.54
C LEU A 193 16.83 -16.76 -9.88
N SER A 194 15.56 -17.08 -9.60
CA SER A 194 15.20 -18.41 -9.06
C SER A 194 15.48 -19.54 -10.07
N LEU A 195 15.20 -19.32 -11.36
CA LEU A 195 15.57 -20.25 -12.43
C LEU A 195 17.09 -20.40 -12.55
N ALA A 196 17.86 -19.32 -12.38
CA ALA A 196 19.33 -19.37 -12.39
C ALA A 196 19.91 -20.12 -11.17
N VAL A 197 19.27 -20.04 -10.00
CA VAL A 197 19.68 -20.78 -8.79
C VAL A 197 19.41 -22.28 -8.91
N ARG A 198 18.28 -22.69 -9.50
CA ARG A 198 17.95 -24.11 -9.70
C ARG A 198 17.05 -24.31 -10.94
N PRO A 199 17.62 -24.57 -12.14
CA PRO A 199 16.84 -24.62 -13.37
C PRO A 199 15.70 -25.65 -13.39
N SER A 200 15.82 -26.76 -12.64
CA SER A 200 14.78 -27.79 -12.51
C SER A 200 13.60 -27.41 -11.62
N TRP A 201 13.67 -26.30 -10.87
CA TRP A 201 12.72 -26.01 -9.79
C TRP A 201 11.23 -26.01 -10.22
N PRO A 202 10.82 -25.56 -11.42
CA PRO A 202 9.39 -25.59 -11.79
C PRO A 202 8.84 -27.02 -11.90
N TRP A 203 9.68 -27.97 -12.33
CA TRP A 203 9.33 -29.38 -12.45
C TRP A 203 9.43 -30.10 -11.09
N ASP A 204 10.50 -29.83 -10.33
CA ASP A 204 10.67 -30.31 -8.96
C ASP A 204 9.47 -29.88 -8.07
N TRP A 205 9.04 -28.63 -8.21
CA TRP A 205 7.88 -28.07 -7.50
C TRP A 205 6.57 -28.72 -7.95
N TRP A 206 6.35 -28.87 -9.27
CA TRP A 206 5.15 -29.52 -9.81
C TRP A 206 4.95 -30.94 -9.26
N LEU A 207 6.04 -31.71 -9.10
CA LEU A 207 6.01 -33.05 -8.51
C LEU A 207 5.86 -33.06 -6.97
N ALA A 208 6.06 -31.92 -6.30
CA ALA A 208 5.92 -31.75 -4.85
C ALA A 208 4.61 -31.04 -4.42
N LEU A 209 3.80 -30.57 -5.38
CA LEU A 209 2.45 -30.10 -5.13
C LEU A 209 1.57 -31.21 -4.50
N PRO A 210 0.53 -30.84 -3.72
CA PRO A 210 -0.52 -31.77 -3.32
C PRO A 210 -1.19 -32.42 -4.52
N LEU A 211 -1.55 -33.71 -4.41
CA LEU A 211 -2.44 -34.37 -5.37
C LEU A 211 -3.87 -33.85 -5.23
N ASP A 212 -4.36 -33.73 -3.99
CA ASP A 212 -5.65 -33.10 -3.70
C ASP A 212 -5.53 -31.58 -3.80
N ASN A 213 -6.14 -31.02 -4.86
CA ASN A 213 -6.25 -29.59 -5.09
C ASN A 213 -7.70 -29.08 -4.96
N THR A 214 -8.62 -29.87 -4.40
CA THR A 214 -10.05 -29.49 -4.24
C THR A 214 -10.25 -28.22 -3.40
N GLY A 215 -9.33 -27.94 -2.48
CA GLY A 215 -9.30 -26.70 -1.72
C GLY A 215 -8.94 -25.46 -2.54
N LEU A 216 -8.18 -25.60 -3.63
CA LEU A 216 -7.67 -24.50 -4.46
C LEU A 216 -8.67 -24.06 -5.55
N MET A 217 -9.95 -23.97 -5.21
CA MET A 217 -10.99 -23.60 -6.16
C MET A 217 -11.17 -22.06 -6.28
N PRO A 218 -11.11 -21.48 -7.50
CA PRO A 218 -11.46 -20.08 -7.76
C PRO A 218 -12.81 -19.70 -7.16
N PRO A 219 -12.93 -18.55 -6.46
CA PRO A 219 -14.18 -18.15 -5.82
C PRO A 219 -15.40 -18.09 -6.74
N VAL A 220 -15.24 -17.75 -8.02
CA VAL A 220 -16.34 -17.74 -9.02
C VAL A 220 -17.02 -19.11 -9.18
N LEU A 221 -16.29 -20.21 -8.93
CA LEU A 221 -16.78 -21.59 -9.01
C LEU A 221 -17.33 -22.11 -7.67
N ARG A 222 -17.18 -21.36 -6.57
CA ARG A 222 -17.76 -21.69 -5.27
C ARG A 222 -19.23 -21.28 -5.20
N PRO A 223 -20.07 -21.90 -4.35
CA PRO A 223 -21.49 -21.56 -4.21
C PRO A 223 -21.72 -20.04 -4.07
N PHE A 224 -22.62 -19.49 -4.89
CA PHE A 224 -22.94 -18.05 -5.00
C PHE A 224 -21.77 -17.12 -5.39
N GLY A 225 -20.56 -17.63 -5.63
CA GLY A 225 -19.37 -16.83 -5.92
C GLY A 225 -19.40 -16.09 -7.26
N VAL A 226 -20.28 -16.48 -8.18
CA VAL A 226 -20.57 -15.74 -9.42
C VAL A 226 -20.99 -14.28 -9.17
N VAL A 227 -21.55 -13.96 -8.00
CA VAL A 227 -21.90 -12.59 -7.60
C VAL A 227 -20.67 -11.66 -7.55
N LEU A 228 -19.47 -12.19 -7.34
CA LEU A 228 -18.22 -11.41 -7.37
C LEU A 228 -17.93 -10.81 -8.75
N LEU A 229 -18.49 -11.36 -9.83
CA LEU A 229 -18.32 -10.82 -11.19
C LEU A 229 -18.92 -9.42 -11.35
N LEU A 230 -19.84 -8.99 -10.45
CA LEU A 230 -20.32 -7.61 -10.39
C LEU A 230 -19.20 -6.59 -10.12
N ALA A 231 -18.02 -7.02 -9.64
CA ALA A 231 -16.84 -6.18 -9.54
C ALA A 231 -16.34 -5.67 -10.92
N ALA A 232 -16.67 -6.35 -12.02
CA ALA A 232 -16.38 -5.91 -13.38
C ALA A 232 -17.03 -4.56 -13.72
N LEU A 233 -18.21 -4.24 -13.13
CA LEU A 233 -18.87 -2.93 -13.23
C LEU A 233 -17.99 -1.78 -12.67
N ARG A 234 -16.94 -2.12 -11.92
CA ARG A 234 -15.94 -1.21 -11.34
C ARG A 234 -14.51 -1.56 -11.76
N TRP A 235 -14.30 -2.26 -12.89
CA TRP A 235 -12.98 -2.63 -13.42
C TRP A 235 -12.00 -1.44 -13.65
N ARG A 236 -12.51 -0.19 -13.70
CA ARG A 236 -11.67 1.02 -13.76
C ARG A 236 -11.11 1.46 -12.39
N THR A 237 -11.50 0.86 -11.26
CA THR A 237 -10.94 1.12 -9.93
C THR A 237 -10.00 -0.01 -9.49
N PRO A 238 -8.94 0.26 -8.71
CA PRO A 238 -8.04 -0.78 -8.24
C PRO A 238 -8.76 -1.77 -7.32
N GLU A 239 -9.75 -1.33 -6.54
CA GLU A 239 -10.54 -2.21 -5.69
C GLU A 239 -11.50 -3.13 -6.48
N GLY A 240 -12.08 -2.67 -7.59
CA GLY A 240 -12.91 -3.52 -8.47
C GLY A 240 -12.08 -4.57 -9.21
N ARG A 241 -10.89 -4.18 -9.69
CA ARG A 241 -9.91 -5.14 -10.25
C ARG A 241 -9.46 -6.17 -9.24
N LEU A 242 -9.25 -5.78 -7.98
CA LEU A 242 -8.85 -6.71 -6.91
C LEU A 242 -9.90 -7.80 -6.68
N ILE A 243 -11.17 -7.44 -6.48
CA ILE A 243 -12.23 -8.45 -6.28
C ILE A 243 -12.37 -9.34 -7.51
N LEU A 244 -12.36 -8.77 -8.72
CA LEU A 244 -12.52 -9.58 -9.93
C LEU A 244 -11.34 -10.53 -10.16
N ALA A 245 -10.10 -10.10 -9.90
CA ALA A 245 -8.93 -10.96 -10.00
C ALA A 245 -8.96 -12.09 -8.95
N ILE A 246 -9.27 -11.76 -7.69
CA ILE A 246 -9.45 -12.77 -6.62
C ILE A 246 -10.56 -13.75 -6.99
N ALA A 247 -11.63 -13.32 -7.68
CA ALA A 247 -12.72 -14.21 -8.07
C ALA A 247 -12.33 -15.32 -9.07
N PHE A 248 -11.38 -15.04 -9.97
CA PHE A 248 -10.90 -16.01 -10.97
C PHE A 248 -9.66 -16.80 -10.55
N ILE A 249 -8.91 -16.33 -9.56
CA ILE A 249 -7.63 -16.94 -9.16
C ILE A 249 -7.83 -18.10 -8.16
N PRO A 250 -7.22 -19.28 -8.38
CA PRO A 250 -7.19 -20.39 -7.43
C PRO A 250 -6.66 -19.99 -6.04
N GLN A 251 -7.45 -20.26 -5.00
CA GLN A 251 -7.08 -20.01 -3.61
C GLN A 251 -7.90 -20.90 -2.67
N THR A 252 -7.39 -21.13 -1.45
CA THR A 252 -8.09 -21.85 -0.37
C THR A 252 -9.32 -21.10 0.14
N ALA A 253 -9.38 -19.78 -0.06
CA ALA A 253 -10.34 -18.85 0.53
C ALA A 253 -10.40 -18.90 2.08
N LEU A 254 -9.34 -19.39 2.73
CA LEU A 254 -9.18 -19.33 4.18
C LEU A 254 -8.93 -17.87 4.64
N PRO A 255 -9.15 -17.53 5.93
CA PRO A 255 -9.15 -16.14 6.39
C PRO A 255 -7.86 -15.34 6.10
N TYR A 256 -6.70 -15.98 5.92
CA TYR A 256 -5.45 -15.28 5.56
C TYR A 256 -5.48 -14.64 4.16
N GLU A 257 -6.22 -15.18 3.18
CA GLU A 257 -6.30 -14.55 1.84
C GLU A 257 -7.11 -13.24 1.88
N LEU A 258 -7.99 -13.10 2.87
CA LEU A 258 -8.78 -11.89 3.08
C LEU A 258 -7.93 -10.68 3.46
N VAL A 259 -6.64 -10.86 3.80
CA VAL A 259 -5.69 -9.75 4.06
C VAL A 259 -5.57 -8.84 2.84
N ALA A 260 -5.69 -9.37 1.62
CA ALA A 260 -5.74 -8.55 0.40
C ALA A 260 -6.91 -7.55 0.40
N LEU A 261 -8.07 -7.94 0.95
CA LEU A 261 -9.28 -7.12 0.96
C LEU A 261 -9.20 -5.92 1.92
N ALA A 262 -8.22 -5.88 2.84
CA ALA A 262 -7.89 -4.68 3.65
C ALA A 262 -7.54 -3.45 2.77
N LEU A 263 -7.19 -3.68 1.50
CA LEU A 263 -6.94 -2.64 0.52
C LEU A 263 -8.21 -1.96 -0.01
N ILE A 264 -9.40 -2.47 0.30
CA ILE A 264 -10.67 -1.96 -0.23
C ILE A 264 -11.20 -0.78 0.59
N PRO A 265 -11.37 -0.84 1.92
CA PRO A 265 -11.93 0.24 2.74
C PRO A 265 -11.27 1.61 2.54
N ALA A 266 -12.07 2.67 2.41
CA ALA A 266 -11.62 4.04 2.16
C ALA A 266 -11.70 4.98 3.39
N ASN A 267 -12.25 4.50 4.52
CA ASN A 267 -12.38 5.24 5.76
C ASN A 267 -12.48 4.30 6.98
N ARG A 268 -12.53 4.86 8.20
CA ARG A 268 -12.59 4.12 9.48
C ARG A 268 -13.78 3.17 9.60
N LEU A 269 -14.99 3.60 9.20
CA LEU A 269 -16.20 2.79 9.30
C LEU A 269 -16.17 1.61 8.33
N GLU A 270 -15.74 1.85 7.09
CA GLU A 270 -15.52 0.78 6.11
C GLU A 270 -14.45 -0.23 6.57
N MET A 271 -13.41 0.25 7.28
CA MET A 271 -12.37 -0.62 7.82
C MET A 271 -12.86 -1.41 9.04
N ALA A 272 -13.71 -0.82 9.88
CA ALA A 272 -14.36 -1.54 10.98
C ALA A 272 -15.26 -2.69 10.47
N VAL A 273 -16.02 -2.47 9.38
CA VAL A 273 -16.81 -3.53 8.72
C VAL A 273 -15.90 -4.67 8.24
N TYR A 274 -14.76 -4.36 7.62
CA TYR A 274 -13.76 -5.36 7.22
C TYR A 274 -13.19 -6.13 8.43
N VAL A 275 -12.80 -5.42 9.49
CA VAL A 275 -12.26 -6.02 10.73
C VAL A 275 -13.27 -6.99 11.35
N VAL A 276 -14.52 -6.55 11.57
CA VAL A 276 -15.58 -7.38 12.18
C VAL A 276 -15.90 -8.59 11.30
N GLY A 277 -16.10 -8.40 10.00
CA GLY A 277 -16.35 -9.51 9.08
C GLY A 277 -15.21 -10.54 9.07
N SER A 278 -13.96 -10.08 9.05
CA SER A 278 -12.79 -10.97 9.08
C SER A 278 -12.67 -11.76 10.38
N TRP A 279 -13.13 -11.22 11.51
CA TRP A 279 -13.18 -11.95 12.78
C TRP A 279 -14.28 -13.02 12.78
N ILE A 280 -15.44 -12.75 12.19
CA ILE A 280 -16.50 -13.77 12.03
C ILE A 280 -16.00 -14.93 11.15
N ALA A 281 -15.29 -14.62 10.05
CA ALA A 281 -14.68 -15.64 9.19
C ALA A 281 -13.61 -16.49 9.93
N VAL A 282 -12.83 -15.89 10.84
CA VAL A 282 -11.87 -16.64 11.69
C VAL A 282 -12.57 -17.48 12.75
N ALA A 283 -13.61 -16.95 13.41
CA ALA A 283 -14.36 -17.69 14.42
C ALA A 283 -14.96 -18.98 13.84
N VAL A 284 -15.55 -18.91 12.64
CA VAL A 284 -16.05 -20.09 11.92
C VAL A 284 -14.91 -21.00 11.45
N ALA A 285 -13.76 -20.46 11.01
CA ALA A 285 -12.62 -21.27 10.61
C ALA A 285 -12.04 -22.13 11.77
N GLU A 286 -11.89 -21.55 12.96
CA GLU A 286 -11.40 -22.31 14.12
C GLU A 286 -12.49 -23.24 14.72
N GLN A 287 -13.77 -22.86 14.68
CA GLN A 287 -14.89 -23.75 15.06
C GLN A 287 -14.95 -25.02 14.20
N LEU A 288 -14.71 -24.90 12.89
CA LEU A 288 -14.69 -26.00 11.93
C LEU A 288 -13.40 -26.85 12.00
N HIS A 289 -12.54 -26.66 13.01
CA HIS A 289 -11.34 -27.46 13.27
C HIS A 289 -10.57 -27.84 12.00
N LEU A 290 -9.82 -26.90 11.42
CA LEU A 290 -9.21 -26.94 10.06
C LEU A 290 -8.44 -28.20 9.62
N GLY A 291 -8.22 -29.19 10.49
CA GLY A 291 -7.84 -30.55 10.12
C GLY A 291 -8.96 -31.39 9.47
N GLN A 292 -10.24 -30.99 9.52
CA GLN A 292 -11.36 -31.72 8.89
C GLN A 292 -11.41 -31.58 7.35
N GLY A 293 -10.53 -30.76 6.77
CA GLY A 293 -10.24 -30.75 5.34
C GLY A 293 -10.91 -29.61 4.55
N THR A 294 -10.37 -29.34 3.35
CA THR A 294 -10.77 -28.17 2.57
C THR A 294 -12.15 -28.30 1.93
N ALA A 295 -12.66 -29.52 1.74
CA ALA A 295 -14.01 -29.77 1.26
C ALA A 295 -15.10 -29.24 2.23
N GLU A 296 -14.91 -29.40 3.54
CA GLU A 296 -15.85 -28.88 4.54
C GLU A 296 -15.82 -27.36 4.57
N TRP A 297 -14.62 -26.74 4.58
CA TRP A 297 -14.49 -25.28 4.47
C TRP A 297 -15.17 -24.71 3.21
N ASN A 298 -15.13 -25.43 2.08
CA ASN A 298 -15.81 -25.04 0.85
C ASN A 298 -17.35 -25.09 0.97
N ALA A 299 -17.90 -25.93 1.86
CA ALA A 299 -19.33 -26.09 2.09
C ALA A 299 -19.89 -25.14 3.17
N THR A 300 -19.22 -25.03 4.32
CA THR A 300 -19.74 -24.33 5.51
C THR A 300 -19.08 -22.96 5.74
N GLY A 301 -17.75 -22.89 5.67
CA GLY A 301 -16.98 -21.66 5.93
C GLY A 301 -17.00 -20.65 4.78
N TRP A 302 -17.08 -21.13 3.54
CA TRP A 302 -17.15 -20.25 2.36
C TRP A 302 -18.42 -19.38 2.32
N PRO A 303 -19.66 -19.89 2.49
CA PRO A 303 -20.86 -19.04 2.50
C PRO A 303 -20.81 -17.93 3.55
N VAL A 304 -20.26 -18.21 4.75
CA VAL A 304 -20.03 -17.18 5.78
C VAL A 304 -19.02 -16.15 5.28
N THR A 305 -17.85 -16.59 4.83
CA THR A 305 -16.77 -15.71 4.34
C THR A 305 -17.23 -14.83 3.15
N LEU A 306 -18.05 -15.39 2.26
CA LEU A 306 -18.72 -14.66 1.19
C LEU A 306 -19.66 -13.60 1.76
N GLY A 307 -20.58 -14.00 2.64
CA GLY A 307 -21.61 -13.12 3.21
C GLY A 307 -21.09 -11.99 4.09
N VAL A 308 -20.09 -12.25 4.93
CA VAL A 308 -19.62 -11.29 5.96
C VAL A 308 -18.36 -10.51 5.57
N VAL A 309 -17.63 -10.91 4.52
CA VAL A 309 -16.46 -10.18 4.03
C VAL A 309 -16.58 -9.79 2.56
N TYR A 310 -16.73 -10.75 1.65
CA TYR A 310 -16.70 -10.44 0.22
C TYR A 310 -17.89 -9.59 -0.25
N LEU A 311 -19.13 -9.92 0.14
CA LEU A 311 -20.31 -9.15 -0.26
C LEU A 311 -20.30 -7.72 0.31
N PRO A 312 -19.94 -7.47 1.59
CA PRO A 312 -19.68 -6.12 2.08
C PRO A 312 -18.62 -5.38 1.28
N MET A 313 -17.46 -5.99 0.99
CA MET A 313 -16.39 -5.34 0.22
C MET A 313 -16.81 -5.06 -1.23
N LEU A 314 -17.55 -5.97 -1.87
CA LEU A 314 -18.15 -5.80 -3.19
C LEU A 314 -19.16 -4.64 -3.19
N TYR A 315 -20.01 -4.55 -2.18
CA TYR A 315 -20.91 -3.42 -1.98
C TYR A 315 -20.16 -2.11 -1.76
N LEU A 316 -19.06 -2.09 -0.98
CA LEU A 316 -18.19 -0.91 -0.86
C LEU A 316 -17.62 -0.45 -2.21
N VAL A 317 -17.28 -1.39 -3.09
CA VAL A 317 -16.76 -1.11 -4.44
C VAL A 317 -17.87 -0.59 -5.36
N ILE A 318 -19.03 -1.25 -5.39
CA ILE A 318 -20.16 -0.87 -6.26
C ILE A 318 -20.75 0.48 -5.81
N ARG A 319 -20.99 0.69 -4.51
CA ARG A 319 -21.62 1.92 -3.98
C ARG A 319 -20.78 3.18 -4.17
N ARG A 320 -19.46 3.06 -4.39
CA ARG A 320 -18.59 4.18 -4.78
C ARG A 320 -18.95 4.63 -6.19
N GLN A 321 -19.93 5.53 -6.27
CA GLN A 321 -20.20 6.33 -7.46
C GLN A 321 -18.90 6.96 -7.97
N GLY A 322 -18.80 7.13 -9.28
CA GLY A 322 -17.55 7.49 -9.96
C GLY A 322 -17.05 8.90 -9.62
N SER A 323 -16.42 9.07 -8.47
CA SER A 323 -15.83 10.32 -7.98
C SER A 323 -14.58 10.78 -8.74
N SER A 324 -14.47 10.40 -10.02
CA SER A 324 -13.57 10.95 -11.04
C SER A 324 -13.66 12.48 -11.16
N LYS A 325 -14.75 13.10 -10.69
CA LYS A 325 -14.90 14.57 -10.54
C LYS A 325 -14.67 15.10 -9.11
N SER A 326 -14.62 14.25 -8.08
CA SER A 326 -14.51 14.67 -6.67
C SER A 326 -13.49 13.85 -5.86
N ARG A 327 -12.32 13.64 -6.44
CA ARG A 327 -11.08 13.51 -5.65
C ARG A 327 -10.01 14.38 -6.31
N LYS A 328 -10.09 15.70 -6.07
CA LYS A 328 -8.92 16.60 -6.19
C LYS A 328 -7.82 15.92 -5.39
N SER A 329 -6.80 15.41 -6.09
CA SER A 329 -5.79 14.58 -5.45
C SER A 329 -5.02 15.42 -4.44
N GLU A 330 -5.11 15.04 -3.17
CA GLU A 330 -3.94 15.19 -2.30
C GLU A 330 -2.76 14.49 -2.98
N PRO A 331 -1.54 15.06 -2.93
CA PRO A 331 -0.53 14.68 -3.91
C PRO A 331 -0.09 13.23 -3.70
N GLY A 332 -0.38 12.39 -4.69
CA GLY A 332 0.52 11.30 -4.97
C GLY A 332 1.87 11.93 -5.32
N PHE A 333 2.89 11.68 -4.51
CA PHE A 333 4.27 12.16 -4.73
C PHE A 333 4.77 11.84 -6.15
N ASP A 334 4.22 10.79 -6.77
CA ASP A 334 4.50 10.28 -8.11
C ASP A 334 3.77 11.03 -9.26
N LYS A 335 2.94 12.04 -8.93
CA LYS A 335 2.28 12.93 -9.90
C LYS A 335 2.54 14.42 -9.66
N ASP A 336 3.57 14.74 -8.87
CA ASP A 336 4.43 15.90 -9.14
C ASP A 336 5.31 15.60 -10.38
N ARG A 337 4.66 15.23 -11.49
CA ARG A 337 5.29 14.92 -12.78
C ARG A 337 5.88 16.22 -13.31
N ARG A 338 7.16 16.44 -13.00
CA ARG A 338 8.11 17.39 -13.62
C ARG A 338 7.42 18.38 -14.57
N ARG A 339 6.74 19.38 -14.00
CA ARG A 339 6.41 20.58 -14.77
C ARG A 339 7.76 21.18 -15.14
N PRO A 340 8.11 21.32 -16.43
CA PRO A 340 9.50 21.59 -16.84
C PRO A 340 10.05 22.89 -16.25
N ASN A 341 9.16 23.79 -15.83
CA ASN A 341 9.46 25.13 -15.32
C ASN A 341 9.09 25.29 -13.83
N ARG A 342 8.97 24.21 -13.03
CA ARG A 342 8.70 24.35 -11.59
C ARG A 342 9.92 24.95 -10.88
N LEU A 343 9.80 26.24 -10.54
CA LEU A 343 10.71 26.97 -9.65
C LEU A 343 10.84 26.24 -8.31
N ALA A 344 12.03 26.18 -7.73
CA ALA A 344 12.27 25.44 -6.50
C ALA A 344 11.64 26.16 -5.30
N ASP A 345 11.09 25.40 -4.34
CA ASP A 345 10.33 25.96 -3.22
C ASP A 345 11.19 26.89 -2.31
N GLN A 346 12.53 26.76 -2.36
CA GLN A 346 13.50 27.64 -1.69
C GLN A 346 13.72 29.00 -2.39
N GLU A 347 13.38 29.12 -3.67
CA GLU A 347 13.52 30.33 -4.48
C GLU A 347 12.29 31.24 -4.36
N LEU A 348 11.33 30.90 -3.50
CA LEU A 348 9.98 31.47 -3.47
C LEU A 348 9.60 31.98 -2.08
N LYS A 349 9.36 33.29 -1.98
CA LYS A 349 8.64 33.87 -0.84
C LYS A 349 7.14 33.81 -1.12
N VAL A 350 6.35 33.28 -0.17
CA VAL A 350 4.91 33.08 -0.32
C VAL A 350 4.15 33.83 0.78
N ASP A 351 3.70 35.04 0.47
CA ASP A 351 2.87 35.86 1.34
C ASP A 351 1.39 35.52 1.11
N ILE A 352 0.60 35.35 2.19
CA ILE A 352 -0.79 34.86 2.09
C ILE A 352 -1.68 35.68 3.03
N THR A 353 -2.71 36.30 2.47
CA THR A 353 -3.70 37.10 3.20
C THR A 353 -5.10 36.50 3.03
N PRO A 354 -5.91 36.42 4.11
CA PRO A 354 -7.34 36.16 3.96
C PRO A 354 -8.00 37.35 3.25
N ASN A 355 -9.01 37.06 2.44
CA ASN A 355 -9.85 38.04 1.75
C ASN A 355 -11.31 37.62 1.96
N GLY A 356 -12.27 38.55 1.91
CA GLY A 356 -13.69 38.25 2.19
C GLY A 356 -14.30 37.14 1.32
N ALA A 357 -13.72 36.89 0.13
CA ALA A 357 -14.12 35.84 -0.80
C ALA A 357 -13.19 34.60 -0.84
N GLY A 358 -12.18 34.50 0.04
CA GLY A 358 -11.26 33.35 0.08
C GLY A 358 -9.84 33.69 0.57
N PHE A 359 -8.83 33.18 -0.12
CA PHE A 359 -7.41 33.42 0.17
C PHE A 359 -6.73 34.08 -1.02
N MET A 360 -6.03 35.18 -0.75
CA MET A 360 -5.10 35.80 -1.68
C MET A 360 -3.69 35.25 -1.37
N ALA A 361 -2.96 34.84 -2.39
CA ALA A 361 -1.58 34.39 -2.27
C ALA A 361 -0.69 35.15 -3.26
N LYS A 362 0.35 35.80 -2.73
CA LYS A 362 1.41 36.46 -3.49
C LYS A 362 2.66 35.61 -3.42
N VAL A 363 3.03 35.00 -4.54
CA VAL A 363 4.28 34.23 -4.68
C VAL A 363 5.31 35.12 -5.37
N THR A 364 6.50 35.25 -4.77
CA THR A 364 7.60 36.11 -5.24
C THR A 364 8.86 35.27 -5.46
N HIS A 365 9.42 35.32 -6.66
CA HIS A 365 10.67 34.63 -7.01
C HIS A 365 11.86 35.47 -6.55
N LEU A 366 12.59 34.98 -5.55
CA LEU A 366 13.68 35.69 -4.88
C LEU A 366 14.80 36.11 -5.84
N PRO A 367 15.30 35.26 -6.78
CA PRO A 367 16.37 35.66 -7.70
C PRO A 367 16.03 36.77 -8.71
N THR A 368 14.74 37.02 -8.99
CA THR A 368 14.32 38.01 -10.01
C THR A 368 13.40 39.12 -9.48
N GLY A 369 13.04 39.08 -8.20
CA GLY A 369 12.09 40.01 -7.56
C GLY A 369 10.65 39.95 -8.10
N GLN A 370 10.36 39.12 -9.11
CA GLN A 370 9.03 39.07 -9.72
C GLN A 370 8.01 38.43 -8.78
N SER A 371 6.85 39.06 -8.62
CA SER A 371 5.75 38.53 -7.82
C SER A 371 4.44 38.42 -8.60
N VAL A 372 3.71 37.32 -8.38
CA VAL A 372 2.36 37.10 -8.90
C VAL A 372 1.40 36.91 -7.73
N THR A 373 0.26 37.62 -7.78
CA THR A 373 -0.85 37.48 -6.84
C THR A 373 -2.01 36.75 -7.49
N GLU A 374 -2.56 35.74 -6.82
CA GLU A 374 -3.76 35.00 -7.23
C GLU A 374 -4.74 34.82 -6.07
N ILE A 375 -6.02 34.63 -6.39
CA ILE A 375 -7.11 34.45 -5.41
C ILE A 375 -7.83 33.12 -5.68
N ASP A 376 -8.14 32.39 -4.61
CA ASP A 376 -8.93 31.16 -4.68
C ASP A 376 -9.70 30.92 -3.36
N GLN A 377 -10.72 30.07 -3.40
CA GLN A 377 -11.50 29.67 -2.21
C GLN A 377 -10.64 28.95 -1.16
N THR A 378 -9.48 28.39 -1.54
CA THR A 378 -8.58 27.71 -0.59
C THR A 378 -7.13 28.16 -0.73
N ARG A 379 -6.45 28.33 0.42
CA ARG A 379 -5.02 28.67 0.53
C ARG A 379 -4.14 27.86 -0.43
N ARG A 380 -4.37 26.54 -0.52
CA ARG A 380 -3.57 25.60 -1.33
C ARG A 380 -3.74 25.83 -2.84
N LEU A 381 -4.91 26.27 -3.29
CA LEU A 381 -5.17 26.55 -4.71
C LEU A 381 -4.70 27.95 -5.11
N ALA A 382 -4.84 28.94 -4.23
CA ALA A 382 -4.32 30.30 -4.45
C ALA A 382 -2.79 30.30 -4.64
N VAL A 383 -2.05 29.68 -3.70
CA VAL A 383 -0.58 29.55 -3.80
C VAL A 383 -0.17 28.80 -5.08
N ARG A 384 -0.87 27.71 -5.41
CA ARG A 384 -0.58 26.93 -6.62
C ARG A 384 -0.79 27.74 -7.90
N LYS A 385 -1.89 28.49 -8.02
CA LYS A 385 -2.16 29.36 -9.18
C LYS A 385 -1.07 30.42 -9.33
N ALA A 386 -0.69 31.08 -8.24
CA ALA A 386 0.35 32.11 -8.26
C ALA A 386 1.72 31.54 -8.69
N HIS A 387 2.10 30.37 -8.16
CA HIS A 387 3.33 29.66 -8.53
C HIS A 387 3.32 29.21 -10.00
N ASP A 388 2.22 28.58 -10.45
CA ASP A 388 2.05 28.13 -11.84
C ASP A 388 2.15 29.29 -12.85
N LYS A 389 1.57 30.46 -12.51
CA LYS A 389 1.58 31.67 -13.35
C LYS A 389 2.92 32.40 -13.33
N LEU A 390 3.61 32.45 -12.18
CA LEU A 390 4.96 32.99 -12.05
C LEU A 390 5.99 32.15 -12.83
N ALA A 391 5.87 30.82 -12.78
CA ALA A 391 6.66 29.88 -13.59
C ALA A 391 6.45 30.09 -15.10
N GLY A 392 5.23 30.44 -15.53
CA GLY A 392 4.94 30.81 -16.92
C GLY A 392 5.70 32.07 -17.36
N ILE A 393 5.56 33.17 -16.59
CA ILE A 393 6.21 34.46 -16.88
C ILE A 393 7.74 34.34 -16.97
N LEU A 394 8.35 33.55 -16.08
CA LEU A 394 9.80 33.31 -16.10
C LEU A 394 10.22 32.45 -17.29
N ALA A 395 9.45 31.42 -17.64
CA ALA A 395 9.73 30.59 -18.81
C ALA A 395 9.60 31.35 -20.13
N GLU A 396 8.66 32.30 -20.24
CA GLU A 396 8.54 33.18 -21.41
C GLU A 396 9.73 34.13 -21.54
N ARG A 397 10.24 34.68 -20.42
CA ARG A 397 11.47 35.49 -20.41
C ARG A 397 12.75 34.70 -20.70
N LEU A 398 12.77 33.40 -20.41
CA LEU A 398 13.92 32.51 -20.64
C LEU A 398 13.90 31.84 -22.02
N ARG A 399 12.85 32.02 -22.82
CA ARG A 399 12.90 31.64 -24.24
C ARG A 399 13.89 32.58 -24.96
N PRO A 400 14.89 32.05 -25.69
CA PRO A 400 15.69 32.89 -26.56
C PRO A 400 14.78 33.52 -27.62
N PRO A 401 15.07 34.76 -28.08
CA PRO A 401 14.31 35.37 -29.17
C PRO A 401 14.36 34.43 -30.38
N GLU A 402 13.19 34.17 -30.98
CA GLU A 402 13.02 33.20 -32.05
C GLU A 402 13.86 33.65 -33.26
N LYS A 403 15.05 33.05 -33.41
CA LYS A 403 16.02 33.45 -34.44
C LYS A 403 15.35 33.39 -35.80
N GLY A 404 15.43 34.51 -36.52
CA GLY A 404 14.53 34.84 -37.63
C GLY A 404 14.22 33.66 -38.52
N ARG A 405 12.91 33.38 -38.68
CA ARG A 405 12.36 32.41 -39.62
C ARG A 405 12.49 32.97 -41.03
N THR A 406 13.75 33.07 -41.51
CA THR A 406 14.11 33.67 -42.78
C THR A 406 13.32 33.02 -43.90
N GLU A 407 12.59 33.81 -44.69
CA GLU A 407 11.82 33.30 -45.81
C GLU A 407 12.78 32.76 -46.87
N LEU A 408 12.81 31.43 -47.03
CA LEU A 408 13.24 30.82 -48.28
C LEU A 408 12.10 30.98 -49.29
N LYS A 409 12.28 31.96 -50.20
CA LYS A 409 11.54 32.15 -51.45
C LYS A 409 12.46 31.80 -52.61
#